data_AF-A0A0D3EIU7-F1
#
_entry.id   AF-A0A0D3EIU7-F1
#
_cell.length_a   1.000
_cell.length_b   1.000
_cell.length_c   1.000
_cell.angle_alpha   90.00
_cell.angle_beta   90.00
_cell.angle_gamma   90.00
#
_symmetry.space_group_name_H-M   'P 1'
#
loop_
_entity.id
_entity.type
_entity.pdbx_description
1 polymer ?
#
loop_
_entity_poly.entity_id
_entity_poly.type
_entity_poly.pdbx_seq_one_letter_code
_entity_poly.pdbx_strand_id
1 'polypeptide(L)'
;MMSVKNRWKEAAVLAVNRCKEKGAGKKVDAMARQAALLLMMGYDGFTSPEVCLHYLFASENVDSLVFGAAVSELDGGEVVTLMKYLTKWIGKYQRFPEAQACPEAVGMPGLELCDIVPSFRVVAGALGLVFDQHFSHLALNAELKEDLKAAEMMVKQLATEAESAGPILDLLRRLSLTVLPLTSSCCCSSSNGVKLRGNGTARPPNLITEQCQ
;
A
#
# COMPACT_ATOMS: atom_id res chain seq x y z
N MET A 1 21.91 2.09 -18.43
CA MET A 1 20.84 2.84 -17.71
C MET A 1 20.11 3.87 -18.57
N MET A 2 20.75 4.65 -19.47
CA MET A 2 20.03 5.56 -20.40
C MET A 2 18.95 4.85 -21.23
N SER A 3 19.14 3.56 -21.52
CA SER A 3 18.15 2.72 -22.20
C SER A 3 16.82 2.61 -21.45
N VAL A 4 16.81 2.57 -20.11
CA VAL A 4 15.56 2.39 -19.35
C VAL A 4 14.71 3.65 -19.43
N LYS A 5 15.31 4.82 -19.20
CA LYS A 5 14.59 6.10 -19.31
C LYS A 5 14.10 6.39 -20.73
N ASN A 6 14.87 5.99 -21.75
CA ASN A 6 14.42 6.10 -23.15
C ASN A 6 13.22 5.19 -23.46
N ARG A 7 13.15 3.97 -22.92
CA ARG A 7 11.97 3.10 -23.06
C ARG A 7 10.70 3.75 -22.49
N TRP A 8 10.81 4.38 -21.33
CA TRP A 8 9.70 5.14 -20.73
C TRP A 8 9.27 6.31 -21.62
N LYS A 9 10.24 7.05 -22.20
CA LYS A 9 9.96 8.13 -23.16
C LYS A 9 9.21 7.61 -24.39
N GLU A 10 9.69 6.53 -24.99
CA GLU A 10 9.11 5.94 -26.19
C GLU A 10 7.69 5.45 -25.94
N ALA A 11 7.46 4.75 -24.82
CA ALA A 11 6.12 4.29 -24.42
C ALA A 11 5.17 5.48 -24.19
N ALA A 12 5.62 6.54 -23.51
CA ALA A 12 4.81 7.73 -23.28
C ALA A 12 4.43 8.44 -24.59
N VAL A 13 5.39 8.59 -25.52
CA VAL A 13 5.14 9.18 -26.84
C VAL A 13 4.16 8.32 -27.64
N LEU A 14 4.31 6.99 -27.59
CA LEU A 14 3.40 6.06 -28.26
C LEU A 14 1.96 6.20 -27.72
N ALA A 15 1.79 6.23 -26.39
CA ALA A 15 0.49 6.42 -25.76
C ALA A 15 -0.18 7.74 -26.19
N VAL A 16 0.59 8.83 -26.23
CA VAL A 16 0.10 10.14 -26.69
C VAL A 16 -0.29 10.11 -28.17
N ASN A 17 0.46 9.41 -29.02
CA ASN A 17 0.13 9.31 -30.43
C ASN A 17 -1.17 8.50 -30.65
N ARG A 18 -1.40 7.46 -29.86
CA ARG A 18 -2.66 6.71 -29.88
C ARG A 18 -3.87 7.56 -29.51
N CYS A 19 -3.71 8.52 -28.59
CA CYS A 19 -4.78 9.49 -28.30
C CYS A 19 -5.14 10.40 -29.49
N LYS A 20 -4.25 10.53 -30.50
CA LYS A 20 -4.47 11.37 -31.68
C LYS A 20 -5.02 10.59 -32.87
N GLU A 21 -4.90 9.26 -32.86
CA GLU A 21 -5.44 8.39 -33.90
C GLU A 21 -6.98 8.41 -33.85
N LYS A 22 -7.61 8.91 -34.92
CA LYS A 22 -9.06 8.96 -35.02
C LYS A 22 -9.59 7.57 -35.38
N GLY A 23 -10.57 7.07 -34.62
CA GLY A 23 -11.35 5.87 -34.99
C GLY A 23 -11.24 4.67 -34.06
N ALA A 24 -10.46 4.74 -32.97
CA ALA A 24 -10.28 3.63 -32.02
C ALA A 24 -11.49 3.44 -31.06
N GLY A 25 -12.42 4.40 -31.02
CA GLY A 25 -13.61 4.37 -30.17
C GLY A 25 -13.35 4.92 -28.76
N LYS A 26 -14.39 5.47 -28.12
CA LYS A 26 -14.29 6.21 -26.85
C LYS A 26 -13.57 5.47 -25.72
N LYS A 27 -13.72 4.14 -25.65
CA LYS A 27 -13.10 3.31 -24.61
C LYS A 27 -11.58 3.20 -24.79
N VAL A 28 -11.13 2.98 -26.03
CA VAL A 28 -9.70 2.90 -26.35
C VAL A 28 -9.05 4.27 -26.18
N ASP A 29 -9.73 5.36 -26.56
CA ASP A 29 -9.25 6.72 -26.34
C ASP A 29 -9.07 7.02 -24.84
N ALA A 30 -10.01 6.60 -23.99
CA ALA A 30 -9.90 6.77 -22.54
C ALA A 30 -8.72 5.97 -21.95
N MET A 31 -8.53 4.73 -22.40
CA MET A 31 -7.40 3.88 -22.00
C MET A 31 -6.06 4.47 -22.43
N ALA A 32 -5.96 4.93 -23.68
CA ALA A 32 -4.74 5.56 -24.20
C ALA A 32 -4.40 6.85 -23.43
N ARG A 33 -5.42 7.64 -23.04
CA ARG A 33 -5.23 8.82 -22.19
C ARG A 33 -4.71 8.45 -20.81
N GLN A 34 -5.26 7.40 -20.21
CA GLN A 34 -4.82 6.91 -18.91
C GLN A 34 -3.39 6.40 -18.95
N ALA A 35 -3.07 5.58 -19.95
CA ALA A 35 -1.71 5.10 -20.20
C ALA A 35 -0.73 6.27 -20.42
N ALA A 36 -1.12 7.26 -21.23
CA ALA A 36 -0.30 8.44 -21.47
C ALA A 36 -0.03 9.22 -20.18
N LEU A 37 -1.05 9.43 -19.34
CA LEU A 37 -0.90 10.10 -18.05
C LEU A 37 0.08 9.35 -17.14
N LEU A 38 -0.14 8.05 -16.95
CA LEU A 38 0.70 7.20 -16.10
C LEU A 38 2.16 7.16 -16.58
N LEU A 39 2.39 6.97 -17.87
CA LEU A 39 3.74 6.88 -18.44
C LEU A 39 4.47 8.23 -18.39
N MET A 40 3.75 9.33 -18.63
CA MET A 40 4.31 10.68 -18.47
C MET A 40 4.63 10.97 -16.99
N MET A 41 3.78 10.55 -16.05
CA MET A 41 4.08 10.62 -14.62
C MET A 41 5.34 9.83 -14.27
N GLY A 42 5.50 8.59 -14.75
CA GLY A 42 6.70 7.80 -14.49
C GLY A 42 7.94 8.20 -15.30
N TYR A 43 7.84 9.12 -16.27
CA TYR A 43 8.99 9.61 -17.02
C TYR A 43 9.50 10.97 -16.52
N ASP A 44 8.58 11.92 -16.32
CA ASP A 44 8.91 13.32 -16.06
C ASP A 44 9.54 13.54 -14.68
N GLY A 45 10.55 14.40 -14.57
CA GLY A 45 11.19 14.75 -13.29
C GLY A 45 12.01 13.64 -12.58
N PHE A 46 12.06 12.43 -13.14
CA PHE A 46 12.86 11.32 -12.60
C PHE A 46 14.19 11.17 -13.34
N THR A 47 15.24 10.86 -12.61
CA THR A 47 16.57 10.48 -13.11
C THR A 47 16.57 9.01 -13.56
N SER A 48 17.58 8.59 -14.32
CA SER A 48 17.66 7.20 -14.79
C SER A 48 17.71 6.17 -13.65
N PRO A 49 18.42 6.40 -12.51
CA PRO A 49 18.36 5.51 -11.35
C PRO A 49 16.99 5.48 -10.68
N GLU A 50 16.31 6.61 -10.55
CA GLU A 50 14.96 6.67 -9.98
C GLU A 50 13.95 5.88 -10.83
N VAL A 51 14.08 5.92 -12.16
CA VAL A 51 13.24 5.09 -13.05
C VAL A 51 13.46 3.60 -12.83
N CYS A 52 14.63 3.16 -12.35
CA CYS A 52 14.84 1.76 -11.94
C CYS A 52 14.06 1.41 -10.67
N LEU A 53 13.87 2.36 -9.75
CA LEU A 53 13.06 2.15 -8.54
C LEU A 53 11.58 1.91 -8.87
N HIS A 54 11.07 2.40 -10.01
CA HIS A 54 9.70 2.09 -10.45
C HIS A 54 9.44 0.58 -10.49
N TYR A 55 10.42 -0.19 -10.98
CA TYR A 55 10.33 -1.65 -11.04
C TYR A 55 10.29 -2.29 -9.66
N LEU A 56 11.05 -1.76 -8.70
CA LEU A 56 11.01 -2.24 -7.32
C LEU A 56 9.63 -2.01 -6.70
N PHE A 57 9.11 -0.78 -6.81
CA PHE A 57 7.84 -0.39 -6.19
C PHE A 57 6.60 -0.84 -6.96
N ALA A 58 6.74 -1.34 -8.18
CA ALA A 58 5.67 -2.00 -8.91
C ALA A 58 5.69 -3.53 -8.78
N SER A 59 6.77 -4.10 -8.24
CA SER A 59 6.90 -5.55 -8.09
C SER A 59 5.97 -6.07 -7.00
N GLU A 60 5.11 -7.04 -7.36
CA GLU A 60 4.27 -7.77 -6.42
C GLU A 60 5.09 -8.66 -5.46
N ASN A 61 6.36 -8.92 -5.77
CA ASN A 61 7.24 -9.81 -5.00
C ASN A 61 7.90 -9.13 -3.80
N VAL A 62 7.71 -7.83 -3.63
CA VAL A 62 8.32 -7.07 -2.53
C VAL A 62 7.32 -7.03 -1.38
N ASP A 63 7.43 -7.98 -0.47
CA ASP A 63 6.65 -7.93 0.76
C ASP A 63 7.15 -6.79 1.67
N SER A 64 6.24 -6.27 2.49
CA SER A 64 6.50 -5.13 3.36
C SER A 64 7.58 -5.41 4.42
N LEU A 65 7.81 -6.67 4.78
CA LEU A 65 8.77 -7.06 5.81
C LEU A 65 10.19 -7.04 5.24
N VAL A 66 10.40 -7.67 4.08
CA VAL A 66 11.66 -7.68 3.35
C VAL A 66 12.03 -6.26 2.94
N PHE A 67 11.07 -5.48 2.45
CA PHE A 67 11.34 -4.08 2.13
C PHE A 67 11.67 -3.26 3.38
N GLY A 68 10.97 -3.46 4.49
CA GLY A 68 11.28 -2.81 5.76
C GLY A 68 12.70 -3.11 6.25
N ALA A 69 13.14 -4.37 6.15
CA ALA A 69 14.50 -4.78 6.48
C ALA A 69 15.55 -4.15 5.54
N ALA A 70 15.25 -4.04 4.24
CA ALA A 70 16.14 -3.35 3.31
C ALA A 70 16.23 -1.85 3.62
N VAL A 71 15.10 -1.23 3.99
CA VAL A 71 15.04 0.18 4.37
C VAL A 71 15.82 0.45 5.65
N SER A 72 15.78 -0.43 6.65
CA SER A 72 16.51 -0.22 7.93
C SER A 72 18.03 -0.18 7.76
N GLU A 73 18.57 -0.81 6.71
CA GLU A 73 20.00 -0.85 6.42
C GLU A 73 20.50 0.36 5.61
N LEU A 74 19.60 1.22 5.12
CA LEU A 74 19.99 2.39 4.34
C LEU A 74 20.76 3.41 5.18
N ASP A 75 21.80 3.99 4.60
CA ASP A 75 22.50 5.12 5.21
C ASP A 75 21.73 6.44 5.07
N GLY A 76 22.18 7.50 5.77
CA GLY A 76 21.50 8.79 5.75
C GLY A 76 21.37 9.43 4.35
N GLY A 77 22.38 9.30 3.50
CA GLY A 77 22.34 9.81 2.13
C GLY A 77 21.39 9.01 1.23
N GLU A 78 21.36 7.70 1.42
CA GLU A 78 20.42 6.80 0.74
C GLU A 78 18.97 7.08 1.16
N VAL A 79 18.71 7.29 2.46
CA VAL A 79 17.40 7.68 2.99
C VAL A 79 16.94 9.01 2.39
N VAL A 80 17.83 10.01 2.29
CA VAL A 80 17.50 11.30 1.64
C VAL A 80 17.11 11.10 0.19
N THR A 81 17.86 10.27 -0.54
CA THR A 81 17.59 9.99 -1.95
C THR A 81 16.26 9.27 -2.14
N LEU A 82 15.99 8.25 -1.31
CA LEU A 82 14.74 7.51 -1.33
C LEU A 82 13.55 8.40 -0.96
N MET A 83 13.69 9.24 0.07
CA MET A 83 12.65 10.19 0.49
C MET A 83 12.27 11.12 -0.66
N LYS A 84 13.25 11.73 -1.33
CA LYS A 84 13.03 12.60 -2.50
C LYS A 84 12.34 11.88 -3.65
N TYR A 85 12.70 10.63 -3.90
CA TYR A 85 12.05 9.81 -4.91
C TYR A 85 10.56 9.59 -4.56
N LEU A 86 10.25 9.22 -3.31
CA LEU A 86 8.89 9.00 -2.86
C LEU A 86 8.06 10.29 -2.89
N THR A 87 8.61 11.42 -2.45
CA THR A 87 7.89 12.72 -2.47
C THR A 87 7.60 13.22 -3.88
N LYS A 88 8.45 12.93 -4.87
CA LYS A 88 8.12 13.17 -6.29
C LYS A 88 6.86 12.42 -6.72
N TRP A 89 6.71 11.16 -6.32
CA TRP A 89 5.49 10.39 -6.60
C TRP A 89 4.28 10.98 -5.91
N ILE A 90 4.39 11.36 -4.64
CA ILE A 90 3.32 12.03 -3.90
C ILE A 90 2.88 13.31 -4.61
N GLY A 91 3.82 14.16 -5.02
CA GLY A 91 3.51 15.37 -5.77
C GLY A 91 2.80 15.10 -7.10
N LYS A 92 3.14 14.00 -7.78
CA LYS A 92 2.45 13.58 -9.01
C LYS A 92 1.02 13.12 -8.73
N TYR A 93 0.79 12.31 -7.70
CA TYR A 93 -0.56 11.86 -7.33
C TYR A 93 -1.46 12.98 -6.82
N GLN A 94 -0.89 13.96 -6.12
CA GLN A 94 -1.62 15.18 -5.73
C GLN A 94 -2.00 16.03 -6.95
N ARG A 95 -1.11 16.11 -7.94
CA ARG A 95 -1.33 16.90 -9.16
C ARG A 95 -2.31 16.25 -10.14
N PHE A 96 -2.33 14.92 -10.18
CA PHE A 96 -3.13 14.13 -11.12
C PHE A 96 -3.96 13.09 -10.34
N PRO A 97 -4.99 13.50 -9.59
CA PRO A 97 -5.82 12.58 -8.80
C PRO A 97 -6.59 11.55 -9.65
N GLU A 98 -6.77 11.82 -10.95
CA GLU A 98 -7.35 10.89 -11.93
C GLU A 98 -6.39 9.76 -12.35
N ALA A 99 -5.13 9.77 -11.89
CA ALA A 99 -4.15 8.74 -12.18
C ALA A 99 -4.46 7.43 -11.44
N GLN A 100 -5.19 6.55 -12.11
CA GLN A 100 -5.48 5.18 -11.70
C GLN A 100 -4.70 4.17 -12.55
N ALA A 101 -4.45 2.98 -12.00
CA ALA A 101 -3.88 1.87 -12.74
C ALA A 101 -4.72 1.54 -13.98
N CYS A 102 -4.06 1.14 -15.07
CA CYS A 102 -4.70 0.82 -16.33
C CYS A 102 -4.29 -0.59 -16.80
N PRO A 103 -4.81 -1.65 -16.15
CA PRO A 103 -4.42 -3.02 -16.48
C PRO A 103 -4.78 -3.39 -17.93
N GLU A 104 -5.80 -2.77 -18.51
CA GLU A 104 -6.20 -3.01 -19.90
C GLU A 104 -5.20 -2.44 -20.92
N ALA A 105 -4.39 -1.44 -20.54
CA ALA A 105 -3.37 -0.89 -21.44
C ALA A 105 -2.18 -1.84 -21.62
N VAL A 106 -1.92 -2.73 -20.66
CA VAL A 106 -0.77 -3.65 -20.65
C VAL A 106 -0.85 -4.64 -21.80
N GLY A 107 -2.06 -5.10 -22.14
CA GLY A 107 -2.30 -5.97 -23.28
C GLY A 107 -2.13 -5.26 -24.64
N MET A 108 -1.93 -3.94 -24.65
CA MET A 108 -1.70 -3.18 -25.87
C MET A 108 -0.20 -3.11 -26.18
N PRO A 109 0.24 -3.48 -27.40
CA PRO A 109 1.65 -3.45 -27.75
C PRO A 109 2.29 -2.08 -27.49
N GLY A 110 3.44 -2.06 -26.82
CA GLY A 110 4.24 -0.88 -26.51
C GLY A 110 3.79 -0.07 -25.29
N LEU A 111 2.77 -0.53 -24.55
CA LEU A 111 2.27 0.10 -23.31
C LEU A 111 2.48 -0.79 -22.08
N GLU A 112 3.38 -1.76 -22.15
CA GLU A 112 3.65 -2.74 -21.09
C GLU A 112 4.20 -2.09 -19.81
N LEU A 113 4.76 -0.87 -19.93
CA LEU A 113 5.30 -0.12 -18.80
C LEU A 113 4.23 0.48 -17.88
N CYS A 114 2.94 0.43 -18.25
CA CYS A 114 1.86 0.94 -17.41
C CYS A 114 1.76 0.19 -16.06
N ASP A 115 2.03 -1.11 -16.04
CA ASP A 115 2.05 -1.91 -14.79
C ASP A 115 3.24 -1.59 -13.90
N ILE A 116 4.27 -0.94 -14.45
CA ILE A 116 5.49 -0.61 -13.71
C ILE A 116 5.36 0.77 -13.02
N VAL A 117 4.24 1.46 -13.20
CA VAL A 117 3.97 2.70 -12.46
C VAL A 117 3.59 2.36 -11.01
N PRO A 118 4.41 2.76 -10.01
CA PRO A 118 4.14 2.44 -8.61
C PRO A 118 2.82 3.02 -8.16
N SER A 119 1.90 2.18 -7.69
CA SER A 119 0.60 2.66 -7.21
C SER A 119 0.76 3.60 -5.99
N PHE A 120 -0.21 4.52 -5.82
CA PHE A 120 -0.24 5.41 -4.66
C PHE A 120 -0.18 4.64 -3.33
N ARG A 121 -0.86 3.49 -3.24
CA ARG A 121 -0.82 2.61 -2.06
C ARG A 121 0.61 2.17 -1.72
N VAL A 122 1.36 1.71 -2.72
CA VAL A 122 2.73 1.24 -2.51
C VAL A 122 3.66 2.40 -2.14
N VAL A 123 3.52 3.55 -2.81
CA VAL A 123 4.30 4.76 -2.47
C VAL A 123 4.02 5.22 -1.04
N ALA A 124 2.75 5.29 -0.63
CA ALA A 124 2.37 5.69 0.73
C ALA A 124 2.86 4.68 1.78
N GLY A 125 2.75 3.37 1.51
CA GLY A 125 3.27 2.33 2.40
C GLY A 125 4.79 2.39 2.55
N ALA A 126 5.51 2.57 1.45
CA ALA A 126 6.97 2.74 1.47
C ALA A 126 7.39 3.98 2.27
N LEU A 127 6.65 5.08 2.13
CA LEU A 127 6.89 6.28 2.91
C LEU A 127 6.69 6.04 4.41
N GLY A 128 5.64 5.29 4.79
CA GLY A 128 5.42 4.86 6.17
C GLY A 128 6.61 4.10 6.74
N LEU A 129 7.14 3.11 6.00
CA LEU A 129 8.31 2.34 6.42
C LEU A 129 9.57 3.22 6.57
N VAL A 130 9.79 4.17 5.66
CA VAL A 130 10.91 5.12 5.78
C VAL A 130 10.76 5.98 7.03
N PHE A 131 9.55 6.43 7.36
CA PHE A 131 9.30 7.14 8.61
C PHE A 131 9.54 6.26 9.84
N ASP A 132 9.05 5.03 9.84
CA ASP A 132 9.17 4.12 10.97
C ASP A 132 10.65 3.76 11.27
N GLN A 133 11.45 3.51 10.23
CA GLN A 133 12.84 3.08 10.40
C GLN A 133 13.82 4.25 10.62
N HIS A 134 13.56 5.42 10.02
CA HIS A 134 14.54 6.52 9.95
C HIS A 134 14.03 7.86 10.50
N PHE A 135 13.01 7.85 11.36
CA PHE A 135 12.38 9.07 11.92
C PHE A 135 13.39 10.12 12.39
N SER A 136 14.36 9.73 13.23
CA SER A 136 15.34 10.66 13.80
C SER A 136 16.20 11.33 12.74
N HIS A 137 16.63 10.57 11.71
CA HIS A 137 17.41 11.12 10.62
C HIS A 137 16.59 12.11 9.78
N LEU A 138 15.34 11.74 9.45
CA LEU A 138 14.44 12.59 8.67
C LEU A 138 14.10 13.90 9.39
N ALA A 139 13.77 13.83 10.69
CA ALA A 139 13.36 14.99 11.47
C ALA A 139 14.51 15.99 11.71
N LEU A 140 15.76 15.52 11.75
CA LEU A 140 16.95 16.36 12.00
C LEU A 140 17.61 16.85 10.71
N ASN A 141 17.25 16.31 9.55
CA ASN A 141 17.85 16.67 8.28
C ASN A 141 17.14 17.88 7.64
N ALA A 142 17.81 19.04 7.67
CA ALA A 142 17.27 20.29 7.12
C ALA A 142 17.02 20.25 5.59
N GLU A 143 17.72 19.38 4.86
CA GLU A 143 17.55 19.21 3.40
C GLU A 143 16.16 18.65 3.06
N LEU A 144 15.58 17.84 3.95
CA LEU A 144 14.31 17.16 3.73
C LEU A 144 13.09 17.99 4.18
N LYS A 145 13.28 19.24 4.62
CA LYS A 145 12.19 20.05 5.18
C LYS A 145 11.02 20.25 4.20
N GLU A 146 11.33 20.55 2.94
CA GLU A 146 10.28 20.76 1.92
C GLU A 146 9.66 19.43 1.47
N ASP A 147 10.45 18.36 1.40
CA ASP A 147 9.97 16.99 1.15
C ASP A 147 8.99 16.53 2.23
N LEU A 148 9.30 16.77 3.50
CA LEU A 148 8.45 16.46 4.65
C LEU A 148 7.13 17.26 4.62
N LYS A 149 7.17 18.55 4.26
CA LYS A 149 5.95 19.35 4.08
C LYS A 149 5.07 18.84 2.95
N ALA A 150 5.66 18.42 1.83
CA ALA A 150 4.91 17.84 0.72
C ALA A 150 4.21 16.53 1.14
N ALA A 151 4.91 15.70 1.92
CA ALA A 151 4.35 14.48 2.51
C ALA A 151 3.26 14.78 3.55
N GLU A 152 3.40 15.82 4.37
CA GLU A 152 2.46 16.18 5.44
C GLU A 152 1.01 16.34 4.93
N MET A 153 0.82 17.03 3.80
CA MET A 153 -0.49 17.19 3.17
C MET A 153 -1.16 15.86 2.86
N MET A 154 -0.41 14.92 2.30
CA MET A 154 -0.90 13.59 1.95
C MET A 154 -1.17 12.73 3.18
N VAL A 155 -0.28 12.76 4.18
CA VAL A 155 -0.48 12.06 5.46
C VAL A 155 -1.74 12.55 6.17
N LYS A 156 -2.00 13.86 6.16
CA LYS A 156 -3.24 14.43 6.71
C LYS A 156 -4.49 13.89 6.00
N GLN A 157 -4.49 13.87 4.66
CA GLN A 157 -5.60 13.33 3.88
C GLN A 157 -5.82 11.84 4.15
N LEU A 158 -4.74 11.05 4.20
CA LEU A 158 -4.80 9.63 4.54
C LEU A 158 -5.31 9.41 5.96
N ALA A 159 -4.88 10.21 6.94
CA ALA A 159 -5.34 10.12 8.31
C ALA A 159 -6.85 10.40 8.41
N THR A 160 -7.33 11.46 7.75
CA THR A 160 -8.77 11.78 7.73
C THR A 160 -9.61 10.68 7.07
N GLU A 161 -9.08 10.04 6.02
CA GLU A 161 -9.75 8.90 5.37
C GLU A 161 -9.73 7.65 6.25
N ALA A 162 -8.61 7.37 6.93
CA ALA A 162 -8.52 6.24 7.84
C ALA A 162 -9.47 6.38 9.05
N GLU A 163 -9.60 7.58 9.60
CA GLU A 163 -10.53 7.91 10.68
C GLU A 163 -11.99 7.73 10.24
N SER A 164 -12.33 8.14 9.01
CA SER A 164 -13.69 7.99 8.47
C SER A 164 -14.02 6.53 8.12
N ALA A 165 -13.04 5.76 7.66
CA ALA A 165 -13.18 4.35 7.30
C ALA A 165 -13.21 3.42 8.51
N GLY A 166 -12.62 3.81 9.65
CA GLY A 166 -12.51 2.99 10.86
C GLY A 166 -13.84 2.36 11.33
N PRO A 167 -14.92 3.16 11.51
CA PRO A 167 -16.23 2.63 11.90
C PRO A 167 -16.82 1.63 10.90
N ILE A 168 -16.61 1.86 9.61
CA ILE A 168 -17.07 0.96 8.54
C ILE A 168 -16.33 -0.38 8.62
N LEU A 169 -15.01 -0.34 8.80
CA LEU A 169 -14.18 -1.53 8.95
C LEU A 169 -14.53 -2.31 10.22
N ASP A 170 -14.80 -1.63 11.34
CA ASP A 170 -15.27 -2.27 12.58
C ASP A 170 -16.62 -2.96 12.38
N LEU A 171 -17.58 -2.31 11.69
CA LEU A 171 -18.85 -2.91 11.35
C LEU A 171 -18.68 -4.17 10.48
N LEU A 172 -17.88 -4.08 9.41
CA LEU A 172 -17.60 -5.22 8.53
C LEU A 172 -16.94 -6.38 9.28
N ARG A 173 -16.02 -6.08 10.21
CA ARG A 173 -15.38 -7.09 11.06
C ARG A 173 -16.39 -7.78 11.98
N ARG A 174 -17.32 -7.03 12.56
CA ARG A 174 -18.40 -7.61 13.39
C ARG A 174 -19.37 -8.46 12.57
N LEU A 175 -19.74 -8.00 11.38
CA LEU A 175 -20.63 -8.75 10.47
C LEU A 175 -19.98 -10.04 9.95
N SER A 176 -18.69 -10.01 9.61
CA SER A 176 -17.96 -11.21 9.18
C SER A 176 -17.79 -12.24 10.31
N LEU A 177 -17.63 -11.80 11.56
CA LEU A 177 -17.60 -12.68 12.74
C LEU A 177 -18.97 -13.30 13.06
N THR A 178 -20.08 -12.67 12.66
CA THR A 178 -21.43 -13.24 12.83
C THR A 178 -21.82 -14.31 11.79
N VAL A 179 -21.05 -14.50 10.71
CA VAL A 179 -21.46 -15.34 9.56
C VAL A 179 -20.85 -16.75 9.55
N LEU A 180 -19.86 -17.11 10.37
CA LEU A 180 -19.34 -18.49 10.48
C LEU A 180 -18.83 -18.85 11.90
N PRO A 181 -19.29 -19.94 12.56
CA PRO A 181 -20.48 -20.75 12.32
C PRO A 181 -21.39 -20.95 13.55
N LEU A 182 -22.70 -20.80 13.33
CA LEU A 182 -23.75 -21.53 14.06
C LEU A 182 -23.74 -23.01 13.64
N THR A 183 -22.62 -23.72 13.81
CA THR A 183 -22.57 -25.19 13.72
C THR A 183 -21.58 -25.74 14.73
N SER A 184 -21.95 -25.70 16.01
CA SER A 184 -21.47 -26.68 16.98
C SER A 184 -22.59 -26.92 17.99
N SER A 185 -23.42 -27.91 17.64
CA SER A 185 -24.05 -28.87 18.54
C SER A 185 -24.69 -28.33 19.82
N CYS A 186 -26.02 -28.23 19.78
CA CYS A 186 -26.86 -28.44 20.96
C CYS A 186 -26.41 -29.70 21.72
N CYS A 187 -25.94 -29.53 22.96
CA CYS A 187 -26.15 -30.51 24.02
C CYS A 187 -26.94 -29.85 25.14
N CYS A 188 -28.27 -29.83 24.98
CA CYS A 188 -29.16 -29.76 26.12
C CYS A 188 -29.17 -31.13 26.82
N SER A 189 -28.96 -31.18 28.13
CA SER A 189 -29.97 -31.69 29.08
C SER A 189 -29.53 -31.65 30.55
N SER A 190 -30.32 -30.89 31.31
CA SER A 190 -30.83 -31.12 32.68
C SER A 190 -29.89 -31.34 33.86
N SER A 191 -29.87 -30.31 34.70
CA SER A 191 -29.79 -30.40 36.17
C SER A 191 -30.93 -31.26 36.74
N ASN A 192 -30.65 -32.11 37.73
CA ASN A 192 -31.48 -32.29 38.92
C ASN A 192 -30.80 -33.16 40.00
N GLY A 193 -30.51 -32.55 41.15
CA GLY A 193 -31.03 -33.01 42.44
C GLY A 193 -30.40 -34.19 43.20
N VAL A 194 -29.89 -33.85 44.40
CA VAL A 194 -30.09 -34.56 45.69
C VAL A 194 -29.11 -35.68 46.09
N LYS A 195 -28.14 -35.26 46.94
CA LYS A 195 -27.86 -35.68 48.34
C LYS A 195 -27.30 -37.09 48.69
N LEU A 196 -26.21 -37.01 49.46
CA LEU A 196 -25.76 -37.82 50.63
C LEU A 196 -24.69 -38.92 50.47
N ARG A 197 -23.58 -38.65 51.19
CA ARG A 197 -22.87 -39.52 52.17
C ARG A 197 -21.58 -40.21 51.72
N GLY A 198 -20.46 -39.82 52.35
CA GLY A 198 -19.50 -40.77 52.94
C GLY A 198 -18.06 -40.82 52.38
N ASN A 199 -17.12 -40.40 53.23
CA ASN A 199 -15.71 -40.82 53.37
C ASN A 199 -14.64 -40.44 52.34
N GLY A 200 -13.58 -39.80 52.85
CA GLY A 200 -12.20 -40.20 52.53
C GLY A 200 -11.28 -39.16 51.89
N THR A 201 -10.46 -38.52 52.71
CA THR A 201 -9.05 -38.12 52.46
C THR A 201 -8.69 -37.11 51.36
N ALA A 202 -8.48 -35.86 51.80
CA ALA A 202 -7.39 -34.91 51.53
C ALA A 202 -6.52 -35.01 50.24
N ARG A 203 -6.59 -33.97 49.37
CA ARG A 203 -5.55 -32.91 49.17
C ARG A 203 -6.01 -31.83 48.14
N PRO A 204 -5.47 -30.59 48.19
CA PRO A 204 -6.08 -29.37 47.60
C PRO A 204 -5.56 -28.99 46.20
N PRO A 205 -6.12 -27.93 45.55
CA PRO A 205 -6.16 -27.77 44.09
C PRO A 205 -5.07 -26.83 43.54
N ASN A 206 -4.71 -27.00 42.26
CA ASN A 206 -4.09 -25.94 41.47
C ASN A 206 -5.12 -25.39 40.48
N LEU A 207 -5.53 -24.15 40.74
CA LEU A 207 -6.32 -23.31 39.85
C LEU A 207 -5.45 -22.88 38.66
N ILE A 208 -5.96 -23.13 37.45
CA ILE A 208 -5.60 -22.33 36.26
C ILE A 208 -6.70 -21.29 36.14
N THR A 209 -6.40 -20.07 36.57
CA THR A 209 -7.19 -18.88 36.24
C THR A 209 -6.67 -18.31 34.93
N GLU A 210 -7.38 -18.57 33.83
CA GLU A 210 -7.41 -17.65 32.70
C GLU A 210 -8.46 -16.59 33.00
N GLN A 211 -8.01 -15.36 33.29
CA GLN A 211 -8.83 -14.17 33.15
C GLN A 211 -8.33 -13.40 31.93
N CYS A 212 -9.20 -13.31 30.92
CA CYS A 212 -9.20 -12.20 29.97
C CYS A 212 -9.45 -10.90 30.75
N GLN A 213 -8.55 -9.94 30.59
CA GLN A 213 -8.88 -8.52 30.52
C GLN A 213 -8.44 -7.99 29.17
#